data_AF-A0A838DEN2-F1
#
_entry.id   AF-A0A838DEN2-F1
#
_cell.length_a   1.000
_cell.length_b   1.000
_cell.length_c   1.000
_cell.angle_alpha   90.00
_cell.angle_beta   90.00
_cell.angle_gamma   90.00
#
_symmetry.space_group_name_H-M   'P 1'
#
loop_
_entity.id
_entity.type
_entity.pdbx_description
1 polymer ?
#
loop_
_entity_poly.entity_id
_entity_poly.type
_entity_poly.pdbx_seq_one_letter_code
_entity_poly.pdbx_strand_id
1 'polypeptide(L)' 'MTAQIIEKGGERKFAAIPYKQYVKMQEALEDYHALKALRGAKRDPKNQKGQPF' A
#
# COMPACT_ATOMS: atom_id res chain seq x y z
N MET A 1 -20.03 -1.82 -5.13
CA MET A 1 -18.77 -2.59 -5.31
C MET A 1 -19.10 -4.05 -5.12
N THR A 2 -18.76 -4.92 -6.07
CA THR A 2 -19.04 -6.35 -5.97
C THR A 2 -17.80 -7.10 -6.44
N ALA A 3 -16.90 -7.41 -5.51
CA ALA A 3 -15.79 -8.30 -5.79
C ALA A 3 -16.35 -9.71 -5.96
N GLN A 4 -16.00 -10.39 -7.05
CA GLN A 4 -16.42 -11.77 -7.24
C GLN A 4 -15.43 -12.66 -6.52
N ILE A 5 -15.90 -13.37 -5.50
CA ILE A 5 -15.06 -14.28 -4.73
C ILE A 5 -15.03 -15.64 -5.43
N ILE A 6 -13.83 -16.16 -5.66
CA ILE A 6 -13.60 -17.46 -6.29
C ILE A 6 -13.19 -18.43 -5.18
N GLU A 7 -14.01 -19.47 -5.01
CA GLU A 7 -13.82 -20.53 -4.02
C GLU A 7 -13.18 -21.76 -4.67
N LYS A 8 -12.20 -22.38 -3.99
CA LYS A 8 -11.58 -23.64 -4.42
C LYS A 8 -11.47 -24.58 -3.22
N GLY A 9 -12.26 -25.66 -3.25
CA GLY A 9 -12.31 -26.65 -2.17
C GLY A 9 -13.03 -26.16 -0.91
N GLY A 10 -14.03 -25.28 -1.06
CA GLY A 10 -14.78 -24.69 0.07
C GLY A 10 -14.11 -23.48 0.73
N GLU A 11 -12.89 -23.10 0.30
CA GLU A 11 -12.18 -21.93 0.79
C GLU A 11 -12.18 -20.80 -0.24
N ARG A 12 -12.45 -19.57 0.24
CA ARG A 12 -12.38 -18.32 -0.53
C ARG A 12 -10.92 -17.91 -0.76
N LYS A 13 -10.33 -18.37 -1.86
CA LYS A 13 -8.89 -18.17 -2.14
C LYS A 13 -8.59 -16.92 -2.96
N PHE A 14 -9.52 -16.46 -3.78
CA PHE A 14 -9.27 -15.33 -4.67
C PHE A 14 -10.46 -14.40 -4.76
N ALA A 15 -10.19 -13.12 -5.06
CA ALA A 15 -11.18 -12.12 -5.38
C ALA A 15 -10.87 -11.53 -6.75
N ALA A 16 -11.83 -11.61 -7.67
CA ALA A 16 -11.77 -10.93 -8.95
C ALA A 16 -12.38 -9.53 -8.81
N ILE A 17 -11.59 -8.52 -9.15
CA ILE A 17 -11.98 -7.11 -9.16
C ILE A 17 -11.57 -6.49 -10.51
N PRO A 18 -12.25 -5.41 -10.95
CA PRO A 18 -11.82 -4.67 -12.14
C PRO A 18 -10.37 -4.21 -12.03
N TYR A 19 -9.60 -4.37 -13.11
CA TYR A 19 -8.18 -4.04 -13.13
C TYR A 19 -7.90 -2.59 -12.68
N LYS A 20 -8.67 -1.62 -13.18
CA LYS A 20 -8.55 -0.21 -12.77
C LYS A 20 -8.70 0.01 -11.26
N GLN A 21 -9.50 -0.83 -10.58
CA GLN A 21 -9.68 -0.74 -9.13
C GLN A 21 -8.51 -1.39 -8.40
N TYR A 22 -8.02 -2.53 -8.89
CA TYR A 22 -6.82 -3.17 -8.38
C TYR A 22 -5.62 -2.20 -8.42
N VAL A 23 -5.40 -1.52 -9.55
CA VAL A 23 -4.32 -0.54 -9.69
C VAL A 23 -4.43 0.58 -8.65
N LYS A 24 -5.62 1.18 -8.50
CA LYS A 24 -5.85 2.21 -7.47
C LYS A 24 -5.60 1.72 -6.04
N MET A 25 -5.90 0.46 -5.75
CA MET A 25 -5.60 -0.14 -4.45
C MET A 25 -4.10 -0.33 -4.24
N GLN A 26 -3.36 -0.74 -5.27
CA GLN A 26 -1.90 -0.84 -5.22
C GLN A 26 -1.27 0.54 -4.99
N GLU A 27 -1.66 1.54 -5.77
CA GLU A 27 -1.19 2.93 -5.62
C GLU A 27 -1.41 3.46 -4.20
N ALA A 28 -2.62 3.26 -3.64
CA ALA A 28 -2.92 3.70 -2.27
C ALA A 28 -2.07 3.00 -1.19
N LEU A 29 -1.70 1.73 -1.40
CA LEU A 29 -0.81 1.00 -0.50
C LEU A 29 0.63 1.51 -0.62
N GLU A 30 1.10 1.73 -1.84
CA GLU A 30 2.43 2.31 -2.11
C GLU A 30 2.57 3.69 -1.47
N ASP A 31 1.57 4.56 -1.63
CA ASP A 31 1.51 5.88 -0.99
C ASP A 31 1.59 5.77 0.53
N TYR A 32 0.82 4.85 1.12
CA TYR A 32 0.88 4.60 2.56
C TYR A 32 2.27 4.18 3.02
N HIS A 33 2.92 3.26 2.29
CA HIS A 33 4.26 2.79 2.61
C HIS A 33 5.31 3.90 2.48
N ALA A 34 5.21 4.73 1.43
CA ALA A 34 6.07 5.90 1.24
C ALA A 34 5.93 6.90 2.39
N LEU A 35 4.69 7.24 2.78
CA LEU A 35 4.43 8.14 3.92
C LEU A 35 4.95 7.57 5.23
N LYS A 36 4.80 6.25 5.45
CA LYS A 36 5.33 5.56 6.62
C LYS A 36 6.86 5.64 6.66
N ALA A 37 7.53 5.45 5.52
CA ALA A 37 8.98 5.56 5.39
C ALA A 37 9.46 7.00 5.68
N LEU A 38 8.81 8.01 5.09
CA LEU A 38 9.11 9.42 5.36
C LEU A 38 8.94 9.77 6.85
N ARG A 39 7.89 9.27 7.49
CA ARG A 39 7.68 9.47 8.93
C ARG A 39 8.76 8.80 9.77
N GLY A 40 9.22 7.61 9.36
CA GLY A 40 10.37 6.94 9.98
C GLY A 40 11.65 7.75 9.84
N ALA A 41 11.96 8.20 8.62
CA ALA A 41 13.15 9.00 8.33
C ALA A 41 13.18 10.32 9.11
N LYS A 42 12.03 10.99 9.29
CA LYS A 42 11.92 12.21 10.11
C LYS A 42 12.22 11.98 11.60
N ARG A 43 11.98 10.77 12.10
CA ARG A 43 12.24 10.42 13.50
C ARG A 43 13.69 10.03 13.74
N ASP A 44 14.45 9.72 12.70
CA ASP A 44 15.86 9.41 12.81
C ASP A 44 16.64 10.65 13.29
N PRO A 45 17.30 10.61 14.46
CA PRO A 45 18.10 11.71 14.97
C PRO A 45 19.19 12.17 13.99
N LYS A 46 19.71 11.27 13.15
CA LYS A 46 20.71 11.58 12.13
C LYS A 46 20.19 12.52 11.04
N ASN A 47 18.87 12.48 10.80
CA ASN A 47 18.19 13.31 9.80
C ASN A 47 17.64 14.63 10.37
N GLN A 48 17.82 14.90 11.67
CA GLN A 48 17.32 16.14 12.30
C GLN A 48 18.19 17.36 11.98
N LYS A 49 19.47 17.15 11.68
CA LYS A 49 20.37 18.21 11.23
C LYS A 49 20.34 18.22 9.72
N GLY A 50 19.47 19.05 9.14
CA GLY A 50 19.44 19.27 7.70
C GLY A 50 20.84 19.64 7.19
N GLN A 51 21.21 19.11 6.02
CA GLN A 51 22.42 19.57 5.33
C GLN A 51 22.18 20.97 4.77
N PRO A 52 23.09 21.93 4.99
CA PRO A 52 23.02 23.24 4.34
C PRO A 52 23.23 23.09 2.83
N PHE A 53 22.58 23.98 2.07
CA PHE A 53 22.64 24.09 0.60
C PHE A 53 23.90 24.84 0.15
#